data_AF-A0A7S1HKQ2-F1
#
_entry.id   AF-A0A7S1HKQ2-F1
#
_cell.length_a   1.000
_cell.length_b   1.000
_cell.length_c   1.000
_cell.angle_alpha   90.00
_cell.angle_beta   90.00
_cell.angle_gamma   90.00
#
_symmetry.space_group_name_H-M   'P 1'
#
loop_
_entity.id
_entity.type
_entity.pdbx_description
1 polymer ?
#
loop_
_entity_poly.entity_id
_entity_poly.type
_entity_poly.pdbx_seq_one_letter_code
_entity_poly.pdbx_strand_id
1 'polypeptide(L)'
;HEDVWNRASLERGLLRNGAAYLGDDLVPDEELTRSTFYRDFLVHEGVRWLCAGIVFDGSDADLLPTVCSVFNPPDGKRFDDLHRTLHALITRHLSLALGTMFKLRDADFRAASSLQALNRLAAPLVLLGARGQVRFVNDAAHRLFAERDGVTLSAGAANDDMGWLRA
;
A
#
# COMPACT_ATOMS: atom_id res chain seq x y z
N HIS A 1 -4.26 -27.97 3.29
CA HIS A 1 -5.49 -28.15 2.49
C HIS A 1 -5.60 -26.96 1.55
N GLU A 2 -6.06 -27.17 0.31
CA GLU A 2 -6.20 -26.08 -0.67
C GLU A 2 -7.44 -25.23 -0.34
N ASP A 3 -7.26 -23.90 -0.25
CA ASP A 3 -8.34 -22.94 -0.02
C ASP A 3 -9.25 -22.86 -1.25
N VAL A 4 -10.46 -23.40 -1.13
CA VAL A 4 -11.44 -23.47 -2.21
C VAL A 4 -11.97 -22.10 -2.62
N TRP A 5 -12.02 -21.13 -1.69
CA TRP A 5 -12.44 -19.77 -2.01
C TRP A 5 -11.36 -19.07 -2.85
N ASN A 6 -10.10 -19.22 -2.49
CA ASN A 6 -8.98 -18.63 -3.24
C ASN A 6 -8.91 -19.22 -4.66
N ARG A 7 -8.99 -20.55 -4.79
CA ARG A 7 -9.01 -21.20 -6.11
C ARG A 7 -10.17 -20.70 -6.97
N ALA A 8 -11.40 -20.72 -6.45
CA ALA A 8 -12.57 -20.28 -7.19
C ALA A 8 -12.49 -18.79 -7.59
N SER A 9 -11.93 -17.94 -6.72
CA SER A 9 -11.74 -16.51 -7.01
C SER A 9 -10.77 -16.29 -8.17
N LEU A 10 -9.68 -17.06 -8.24
CA LEU A 10 -8.69 -17.01 -9.32
C LEU A 10 -9.28 -17.54 -10.63
N GLU A 11 -9.87 -18.73 -10.63
CA GLU A 11 -10.43 -19.38 -11.82
C GLU A 11 -11.53 -18.55 -12.47
N ARG A 12 -12.32 -17.84 -11.67
CA ARG A 12 -13.46 -17.03 -12.13
C ARG A 12 -13.09 -15.56 -12.36
N GLY A 13 -11.83 -15.16 -12.15
CA GLY A 13 -11.38 -13.78 -12.34
C GLY A 13 -12.12 -12.77 -11.44
N LEU A 14 -12.43 -13.16 -10.21
CA LEU A 14 -13.20 -12.35 -9.26
C LEU A 14 -12.33 -11.43 -8.40
N LEU A 15 -11.01 -11.49 -8.53
CA LEU A 15 -10.13 -10.58 -7.80
C LEU A 15 -10.13 -9.21 -8.47
N ARG A 16 -10.80 -8.24 -7.85
CA ARG A 16 -10.83 -6.85 -8.29
C ARG A 16 -10.68 -5.91 -7.10
N ASN A 17 -9.72 -4.99 -7.18
CA ASN A 17 -9.52 -3.97 -6.15
C ASN A 17 -10.81 -3.27 -5.72
N GLY A 18 -11.05 -3.23 -4.42
CA GLY A 18 -12.22 -2.60 -3.80
C GLY A 18 -13.52 -3.41 -3.89
N ALA A 19 -13.53 -4.56 -4.56
CA ALA A 19 -14.72 -5.42 -4.64
C ALA A 19 -14.92 -6.21 -3.34
N ALA A 20 -16.16 -6.61 -3.08
CA ALA A 20 -16.50 -7.51 -2.00
C ALA A 20 -17.43 -8.63 -2.48
N TYR A 21 -17.27 -9.81 -1.91
CA TYR A 21 -17.97 -11.04 -2.28
C TYR A 21 -18.47 -11.77 -1.04
N LEU A 22 -19.65 -12.36 -1.14
CA LEU A 22 -20.13 -13.33 -0.15
C LEU A 22 -19.50 -14.70 -0.42
N GLY A 23 -19.37 -15.54 0.60
CA GLY A 23 -18.82 -16.89 0.46
C GLY A 23 -19.49 -17.68 -0.67
N ASP A 24 -20.82 -17.65 -0.74
CA ASP A 24 -21.60 -18.31 -1.78
C ASP A 24 -21.45 -17.70 -3.18
N ASP A 25 -21.03 -16.43 -3.29
CA ASP A 25 -20.68 -15.84 -4.58
C ASP A 25 -19.43 -16.52 -5.16
N LEU A 26 -18.54 -17.02 -4.29
CA LEU A 26 -17.27 -17.68 -4.64
C LEU A 26 -17.42 -19.19 -4.80
N VAL A 27 -18.01 -19.84 -3.80
CA VAL A 27 -18.23 -21.30 -3.75
C VAL A 27 -19.59 -21.56 -3.09
N PRO A 28 -20.53 -22.25 -3.75
CA PRO A 28 -21.82 -22.59 -3.16
C PRO A 28 -21.66 -23.31 -1.82
N ASP A 29 -22.53 -23.04 -0.85
CA ASP A 29 -22.41 -23.58 0.53
C ASP A 29 -22.35 -25.11 0.57
N GLU A 30 -23.12 -25.80 -0.28
CA GLU A 30 -23.09 -27.26 -0.41
C GLU A 30 -21.74 -27.79 -0.88
N GLU A 31 -21.05 -27.05 -1.74
CA GLU A 31 -19.71 -27.42 -2.22
C GLU A 31 -18.66 -27.13 -1.13
N LEU A 32 -18.75 -25.97 -0.48
CA LEU A 32 -17.86 -25.59 0.62
C LEU A 32 -17.90 -26.65 1.72
N THR A 33 -19.09 -27.04 2.19
CA THR A 33 -19.25 -28.02 3.28
C THR A 33 -18.72 -29.41 2.96
N ARG A 34 -18.75 -29.81 1.69
CA ARG A 34 -18.18 -31.08 1.23
C ARG A 34 -16.67 -31.03 1.06
N SER A 35 -16.09 -29.83 0.97
CA SER A 35 -14.64 -29.66 0.80
C SER A 35 -13.86 -30.13 2.02
N THR A 36 -12.69 -30.69 1.77
CA THR A 36 -11.72 -31.02 2.82
C THR A 36 -11.25 -29.78 3.58
N PHE A 37 -11.16 -28.63 2.90
CA PHE A 37 -10.80 -27.35 3.50
C PHE A 37 -11.78 -26.94 4.61
N TYR A 38 -13.08 -27.10 4.39
CA TYR A 38 -14.07 -26.81 5.41
C TYR A 38 -14.03 -27.83 6.56
N ARG A 39 -14.09 -29.13 6.21
CA ARG A 39 -14.24 -30.22 7.17
C ARG A 39 -13.05 -30.40 8.11
N ASP A 40 -11.84 -30.16 7.62
CA ASP A 40 -10.61 -30.43 8.37
C ASP A 40 -10.02 -29.14 8.98
N PHE A 41 -10.51 -27.95 8.59
CA PHE A 41 -9.97 -26.66 9.05
C PHE A 41 -11.06 -25.66 9.46
N LEU A 42 -11.82 -25.09 8.51
CA LEU A 42 -12.70 -23.95 8.81
C LEU A 42 -13.74 -24.23 9.91
N VAL A 43 -14.29 -25.44 9.96
CA VAL A 43 -15.28 -25.81 10.97
C VAL A 43 -14.70 -25.77 12.39
N HIS A 44 -13.41 -26.13 12.53
CA HIS A 44 -12.72 -26.12 13.83
C HIS A 44 -12.32 -24.71 14.25
N GLU A 45 -12.10 -23.81 13.28
CA GLU A 45 -11.85 -22.38 13.52
C GLU A 45 -13.14 -21.57 13.73
N GLY A 46 -14.31 -22.22 13.74
CA GLY A 46 -15.59 -21.52 13.90
C GLY A 46 -15.90 -20.58 12.73
N VAL A 47 -15.51 -20.96 11.51
CA VAL A 47 -15.71 -20.18 10.29
C VAL A 47 -16.71 -20.88 9.38
N ARG A 48 -17.76 -20.17 8.96
CA ARG A 48 -18.71 -20.66 7.95
C ARG A 48 -19.09 -19.60 6.94
N TRP A 49 -19.60 -18.48 7.40
CA TRP A 49 -20.08 -17.42 6.53
C TRP A 49 -18.95 -16.44 6.29
N LEU A 50 -18.63 -16.20 5.02
CA LEU A 50 -17.57 -15.30 4.58
C LEU A 50 -18.17 -14.06 3.91
N CYS A 51 -17.60 -12.90 4.23
CA CYS A 51 -17.65 -11.71 3.39
C CYS A 51 -16.21 -11.26 3.13
N ALA A 52 -15.72 -11.45 1.90
CA ALA A 52 -14.36 -11.12 1.50
C ALA A 52 -14.31 -9.77 0.79
N GLY A 53 -13.36 -8.91 1.18
CA GLY A 53 -13.04 -7.65 0.50
C GLY A 53 -11.66 -7.73 -0.16
N ILE A 54 -11.57 -7.48 -1.46
CA ILE A 54 -10.31 -7.53 -2.20
C ILE A 54 -9.61 -6.17 -2.10
N VAL A 55 -8.56 -6.08 -1.29
CA VAL A 55 -7.78 -4.84 -1.12
C VAL A 55 -6.82 -4.66 -2.28
N PHE A 56 -6.06 -5.71 -2.61
CA PHE A 56 -5.16 -5.77 -3.76
C PHE A 56 -5.38 -7.07 -4.53
N ASP A 57 -5.63 -6.96 -5.83
CA ASP A 57 -5.90 -8.07 -6.76
C ASP A 57 -4.63 -8.68 -7.36
N GLY A 58 -3.45 -8.14 -7.03
CA GLY A 58 -2.16 -8.62 -7.53
C GLY A 58 -1.81 -8.18 -8.94
N SER A 59 -2.59 -7.27 -9.55
CA SER A 59 -2.26 -6.71 -10.87
C SER A 59 -1.09 -5.72 -10.84
N ASP A 60 -0.81 -5.10 -9.69
CA ASP A 60 0.31 -4.21 -9.46
C ASP A 60 1.47 -5.01 -8.82
N ALA A 61 2.60 -5.13 -9.51
CA ALA A 61 3.73 -5.95 -9.07
C ALA A 61 4.37 -5.46 -7.76
N ASP A 62 4.14 -4.18 -7.41
CA ASP A 62 4.64 -3.58 -6.17
C ASP A 62 3.71 -3.85 -4.98
N LEU A 63 2.52 -4.43 -5.22
CA LEU A 63 1.49 -4.69 -4.20
C LEU A 63 1.14 -6.18 -4.16
N LEU A 64 1.43 -6.82 -3.03
CA LEU A 64 1.06 -8.21 -2.81
C LEU A 64 -0.47 -8.38 -2.80
N PRO A 65 -1.01 -9.44 -3.42
CA PRO A 65 -2.42 -9.78 -3.31
C PRO A 65 -2.87 -9.79 -1.86
N THR A 66 -3.91 -9.03 -1.54
CA THR A 66 -4.35 -8.80 -0.16
C THR A 66 -5.86 -8.82 -0.09
N VAL A 67 -6.40 -9.61 0.83
CA VAL A 67 -7.84 -9.76 1.08
C VAL A 67 -8.12 -9.42 2.55
N CYS A 68 -9.18 -8.65 2.77
CA CYS A 68 -9.73 -8.37 4.09
C CYS A 68 -11.02 -9.20 4.24
N SER A 69 -10.98 -10.24 5.07
CA SER A 69 -12.12 -11.15 5.23
C SER A 69 -12.78 -10.95 6.59
N VAL A 70 -14.11 -10.98 6.59
CA VAL A 70 -14.93 -11.04 7.80
C VAL A 70 -15.68 -12.37 7.81
N PHE A 71 -15.70 -13.02 8.96
CA PHE A 71 -16.28 -14.35 9.13
C PHE A 71 -17.35 -14.36 10.21
N ASN A 72 -18.38 -15.19 10.02
CA ASN A 72 -19.29 -15.61 11.08
C ASN A 72 -19.26 -17.14 11.24
N PRO A 73 -19.54 -17.63 12.46
CA PRO A 73 -19.57 -19.05 12.75
C PRO A 73 -20.79 -19.76 12.14
N PRO A 74 -20.81 -21.12 12.14
CA PRO A 74 -21.92 -21.89 11.58
C PRO A 74 -23.30 -21.56 12.18
N ASP A 75 -23.35 -21.26 13.47
CA ASP A 75 -24.55 -20.83 14.20
C ASP A 75 -24.82 -19.31 14.09
N GLY A 76 -23.91 -18.57 13.47
CA GLY A 76 -24.02 -17.14 13.21
C GLY A 76 -24.92 -16.81 12.01
N LYS A 77 -25.20 -15.52 11.85
CA LYS A 77 -25.98 -15.03 10.70
C LYS A 77 -25.16 -15.07 9.42
N ARG A 78 -25.79 -15.53 8.33
CA ARG A 78 -25.26 -15.40 6.98
C ARG A 78 -25.20 -13.92 6.59
N PHE A 79 -24.15 -13.54 5.87
CA PHE A 79 -24.04 -12.21 5.29
C PHE A 79 -24.99 -12.06 4.09
N ASP A 80 -25.45 -10.84 3.87
CA ASP A 80 -26.37 -10.48 2.80
C ASP A 80 -25.80 -9.32 1.95
N ASP A 81 -26.60 -8.84 0.99
CA ASP A 81 -26.21 -7.77 0.07
C ASP A 81 -25.89 -6.44 0.76
N LEU A 82 -26.51 -6.16 1.91
CA LEU A 82 -26.19 -4.96 2.67
C LEU A 82 -24.78 -5.06 3.26
N HIS A 83 -24.44 -6.22 3.84
CA HIS A 83 -23.09 -6.47 4.35
C HIS A 83 -22.04 -6.37 3.24
N ARG A 84 -22.31 -6.97 2.07
CA ARG A 84 -21.43 -6.87 0.90
C ARG A 84 -21.21 -5.41 0.48
N THR A 85 -22.29 -4.63 0.41
CA THR A 85 -22.22 -3.21 0.03
C THR A 85 -21.38 -2.40 1.00
N LEU A 86 -21.60 -2.57 2.31
CA LEU A 86 -20.81 -1.89 3.35
C LEU A 86 -19.34 -2.29 3.31
N HIS A 87 -19.07 -3.59 3.15
CA HIS A 87 -17.71 -4.09 3.08
C HIS A 87 -16.97 -3.58 1.84
N ALA A 88 -17.65 -3.49 0.68
CA ALA A 88 -17.07 -2.91 -0.53
C ALA A 88 -16.67 -1.43 -0.34
N LEU A 89 -17.48 -0.63 0.35
CA LEU A 89 -17.14 0.76 0.67
C LEU A 89 -15.84 0.84 1.49
N ILE A 90 -15.74 0.04 2.56
CA ILE A 90 -14.55 0.00 3.42
C ILE A 90 -13.33 -0.50 2.62
N THR A 91 -13.50 -1.58 1.85
CA THR A 91 -12.42 -2.19 1.06
C THR A 91 -11.86 -1.23 0.04
N ARG A 92 -12.72 -0.44 -0.63
CA ARG A 92 -12.27 0.60 -1.57
C ARG A 92 -11.40 1.65 -0.89
N HIS A 93 -11.77 2.08 0.32
CA HIS A 93 -10.96 3.01 1.10
C HIS A 93 -9.62 2.39 1.51
N LEU A 94 -9.61 1.13 1.96
CA LEU A 94 -8.38 0.41 2.30
C LEU A 94 -7.44 0.27 1.08
N SER A 95 -7.97 -0.13 -0.07
CA SER A 95 -7.21 -0.29 -1.31
C SER A 95 -6.52 1.02 -1.71
N LEU A 96 -7.27 2.13 -1.71
CA LEU A 96 -6.72 3.43 -2.06
C LEU A 96 -5.69 3.91 -1.02
N ALA A 97 -6.03 3.89 0.26
CA ALA A 97 -5.18 4.42 1.32
C ALA A 97 -3.86 3.65 1.43
N LEU A 98 -3.91 2.31 1.46
CA LEU A 98 -2.73 1.47 1.53
C LEU A 98 -1.92 1.56 0.24
N GLY A 99 -2.57 1.56 -0.93
CA GLY A 99 -1.88 1.70 -2.21
C GLY A 99 -1.12 3.02 -2.33
N THR A 100 -1.73 4.14 -1.92
CA THR A 100 -1.06 5.45 -1.87
C THR A 100 0.10 5.46 -0.87
N MET A 101 -0.09 4.89 0.32
CA MET A 101 0.94 4.83 1.34
C MET A 101 2.16 4.04 0.87
N PHE A 102 1.97 2.88 0.22
CA PHE A 102 3.07 2.10 -0.33
C PHE A 102 3.82 2.84 -1.44
N LYS A 103 3.11 3.49 -2.37
CA LYS A 103 3.72 4.27 -3.45
C LYS A 103 4.52 5.45 -2.93
N LEU A 104 4.01 6.16 -1.92
CA LEU A 104 4.74 7.26 -1.30
C LEU A 104 6.00 6.77 -0.59
N ARG A 105 5.90 5.68 0.18
CA ARG A 105 7.05 5.08 0.87
C ARG A 105 8.14 4.63 -0.10
N ASP A 106 7.77 4.03 -1.22
CA ASP A 106 8.73 3.62 -2.25
C ASP A 106 9.39 4.83 -2.93
N ALA A 107 8.62 5.86 -3.26
CA ALA A 107 9.15 7.11 -3.81
C ALA A 107 10.15 7.79 -2.85
N ASP A 108 9.81 7.86 -1.55
CA ASP A 108 10.67 8.41 -0.51
C ASP A 108 11.96 7.59 -0.36
N PHE A 109 11.87 6.26 -0.40
CA PHE A 109 13.03 5.38 -0.34
C PHE A 109 13.95 5.57 -1.55
N ARG A 110 13.40 5.64 -2.77
CA ARG A 110 14.18 5.90 -3.99
C ARG A 110 14.86 7.26 -3.95
N ALA A 111 14.18 8.29 -3.44
CA ALA A 111 14.76 9.62 -3.27
C ALA A 111 15.92 9.59 -2.27
N ALA A 112 15.73 8.99 -1.09
CA ALA A 112 16.77 8.86 -0.08
C ALA A 112 17.99 8.09 -0.60
N SER A 113 17.78 6.97 -1.29
CA SER A 113 18.84 6.17 -1.91
C SER A 113 19.63 6.97 -2.96
N SER A 114 18.93 7.72 -3.81
CA SER A 114 19.55 8.59 -4.82
C SER A 114 20.40 9.69 -4.18
N LEU A 115 19.89 10.35 -3.14
CA LEU A 115 20.64 11.37 -2.40
C LEU A 115 21.87 10.78 -1.72
N GLN A 116 21.76 9.57 -1.15
CA GLN A 116 22.90 8.89 -0.55
C GLN A 116 23.98 8.54 -1.60
N ALA A 117 23.58 8.13 -2.79
CA ALA A 117 24.51 7.87 -3.90
C ALA A 117 25.23 9.16 -4.33
N LEU A 118 24.49 10.27 -4.50
CA LEU A 118 25.08 11.59 -4.80
C LEU A 118 26.04 12.05 -3.69
N ASN A 119 25.72 11.75 -2.43
CA ASN A 119 26.57 12.11 -1.31
C ASN A 119 27.95 11.41 -1.34
N ARG A 120 28.03 10.23 -1.95
CA ARG A 120 29.28 9.45 -2.06
C ARG A 120 30.22 9.92 -3.18
N LEU A 121 29.78 10.83 -4.06
CA LEU A 121 30.63 11.38 -5.11
C LEU A 121 31.76 12.21 -4.49
N ALA A 122 32.98 12.02 -4.99
CA ALA A 122 34.13 12.81 -4.55
C ALA A 122 34.07 14.27 -5.04
N ALA A 123 33.37 14.53 -6.13
CA ALA A 123 33.20 15.86 -6.68
C ALA A 123 32.17 16.68 -5.88
N PRO A 124 32.45 17.97 -5.58
CA PRO A 124 31.46 18.90 -5.04
C PRO A 124 30.20 18.99 -5.90
N LEU A 125 29.03 18.78 -5.31
CA LEU A 125 27.73 18.83 -5.98
C LEU A 125 26.70 19.62 -5.17
N VAL A 126 25.98 20.50 -5.86
CA VAL A 126 24.80 21.21 -5.35
C VAL A 126 23.63 20.94 -6.29
N LEU A 127 22.52 20.50 -5.74
CA LEU A 127 21.28 20.26 -6.48
C LEU A 127 20.30 21.40 -6.21
N LEU A 128 19.84 22.05 -7.28
CA LEU A 128 18.91 23.17 -7.23
C LEU A 128 17.50 22.72 -7.63
N GLY A 129 16.49 23.26 -6.95
CA GLY A 129 15.09 23.09 -7.31
C GLY A 129 14.68 24.03 -8.46
N ALA A 130 13.44 23.86 -8.93
CA ALA A 130 12.90 24.63 -10.05
C ALA A 130 12.86 26.16 -9.85
N ARG A 131 12.95 26.65 -8.61
CA ARG A 131 13.02 28.08 -8.28
C ARG A 131 14.44 28.53 -7.88
N GLY A 132 15.46 27.75 -8.21
CA GLY A 132 16.86 28.03 -7.87
C GLY A 132 17.19 27.82 -6.39
N GLN A 133 16.26 27.32 -5.57
CA GLN A 133 16.53 27.01 -4.17
C GLN A 133 17.41 25.76 -4.04
N VAL A 134 18.36 25.77 -3.12
CA VAL A 134 19.19 24.59 -2.84
C VAL A 134 18.33 23.48 -2.23
N ARG A 135 18.32 22.31 -2.85
CA ARG A 135 17.58 21.11 -2.41
C ARG A 135 18.48 20.07 -1.77
N PHE A 136 19.75 20.03 -2.16
CA PHE A 136 20.75 19.12 -1.63
C PHE A 136 22.16 19.65 -1.89
N VAL A 137 23.07 19.40 -0.96
CA VAL A 137 24.51 19.67 -1.06
C VAL A 137 25.21 18.43 -0.55
N ASN A 138 26.18 17.89 -1.29
CA ASN A 138 26.94 16.74 -0.80
C ASN A 138 28.08 17.14 0.14
N ASP A 139 28.63 16.15 0.85
CA ASP A 139 29.74 16.36 1.79
C ASP A 139 30.97 17.00 1.13
N ALA A 140 31.28 16.66 -0.12
CA ALA A 140 32.39 17.25 -0.86
C ALA A 140 32.20 18.76 -1.09
N ALA A 141 30.99 19.20 -1.44
CA ALA A 141 30.66 20.62 -1.58
C ALA A 141 30.64 21.34 -0.23
N HIS A 142 30.16 20.70 0.84
CA HIS A 142 30.26 21.27 2.18
C HIS A 142 31.70 21.57 2.59
N ARG A 143 32.65 20.66 2.29
CA ARG A 143 34.08 20.89 2.53
C ARG A 143 34.62 22.07 1.73
N LEU A 144 34.31 22.12 0.42
CA LEU A 144 34.70 23.23 -0.44
C LEU A 144 34.17 24.58 0.07
N PHE A 145 32.91 24.65 0.50
CA PHE A 145 32.33 25.88 1.03
C PHE A 145 32.92 26.29 2.38
N ALA A 146 33.37 25.32 3.19
CA ALA A 146 34.04 25.60 4.46
C ALA A 146 35.42 26.25 4.25
N GLU A 147 36.10 25.93 3.15
CA GLU A 147 37.37 26.56 2.75
C GLU A 147 37.19 28.04 2.37
N ARG A 148 35.96 28.47 2.05
CA ARG A 148 35.59 29.85 1.64
C ARG A 148 36.43 30.40 0.49
N ASP A 149 36.97 29.52 -0.36
CA ASP A 149 37.79 29.90 -1.50
C ASP A 149 36.92 29.98 -2.77
N GLY A 150 36.45 31.18 -3.09
CA GLY A 150 35.74 31.49 -4.35
C GLY A 150 34.24 31.16 -4.40
N VAL A 151 33.71 30.28 -3.53
CA VAL A 151 32.27 29.96 -3.48
C VAL A 151 31.76 29.89 -2.04
N THR A 152 30.67 30.60 -1.73
CA THR A 152 30.03 30.64 -0.41
C THR A 152 28.54 30.34 -0.49
N LEU A 153 28.02 29.54 0.45
CA LEU A 153 26.59 29.28 0.59
C LEU A 153 25.96 30.35 1.49
N SER A 154 25.11 31.22 0.93
CA SER A 154 24.33 32.20 1.70
C SER A 154 22.85 31.78 1.73
N ALA A 155 22.23 31.76 2.90
CA ALA A 155 20.79 31.60 3.01
C ALA A 155 20.10 32.84 2.42
N GLY A 156 19.56 32.73 1.21
CA GLY A 156 18.69 33.75 0.65
C GLY A 156 17.39 33.79 1.44
N ALA A 157 16.98 34.97 1.91
CA ALA A 157 15.62 35.16 2.40
C ALA A 157 14.67 34.92 1.21
N ALA A 158 14.03 33.76 1.16
CA ALA A 158 12.92 33.55 0.25
C ALA A 158 11.81 34.49 0.69
N ASN A 159 11.63 35.60 -0.04
CA ASN A 159 10.44 36.43 0.09
C ASN A 159 9.29 35.69 -0.61
N ASP A 160 8.84 34.59 -0.02
CA ASP A 160 7.63 33.89 -0.43
C ASP A 160 6.50 34.41 0.49
N ASP A 161 5.54 35.13 -0.10
CA ASP A 161 4.33 35.70 0.52
C ASP A 161 3.34 34.64 1.09
N MET A 162 3.82 33.49 1.58
CA MET A 162 3.01 32.54 2.33
C MET A 162 3.81 31.94 3.48
N GLY A 163 3.80 32.68 4.59
CA GLY A 163 4.24 32.18 5.89
C GLY A 163 3.33 31.08 6.41
N TRP A 164 3.81 29.85 6.41
CA TRP A 164 3.45 28.87 7.42
C TRP A 164 4.56 27.81 7.48
N LEU A 165 5.40 27.93 8.51
CA LEU A 165 6.08 26.87 9.27
C LEU A 165 7.30 27.49 9.96
N ARG A 166 7.08 27.96 11.18
CA ARG A 166 8.13 28.04 12.19
C ARG A 166 7.76 27.07 13.32
N ALA A 167 8.75 26.25 13.67
CA ALA A 167 8.88 25.32 14.80
C ALA A 167 7.92 24.13 14.82
#